data_AF-A0A839IY65-F1
#
_entry.id   AF-A0A839IY65-F1
#
_cell.length_a   1.000
_cell.length_b   1.000
_cell.length_c   1.000
_cell.angle_alpha   90.00
_cell.angle_beta   90.00
_cell.angle_gamma   90.00
#
_symmetry.space_group_name_H-M   'P 1'
#
loop_
_entity.id
_entity.type
_entity.pdbx_description
1 polymer ?
#
loop_
_entity_poly.entity_id
_entity_poly.type
_entity_poly.pdbx_seq_one_letter_code
_entity_poly.pdbx_strand_id
1 'polypeptide(L)'
;DEFSGKRQKKGATKGGRLPNSIHIDWAEAINYGGDMRFKELKELENIYSKLNIKKNDSIILYCHSGVRSAHTTFVLTQLLGYKNVKNYDGSWIEWSYFNDLPIEKDSITVLSD
;
A
#
# COMPACT_ATOMS: atom_id res chain seq x y z
N ASP A 1 3.85 0.37 10.91
CA ASP A 1 5.13 1.10 11.12
C ASP A 1 5.83 1.60 9.86
N GLU A 2 5.92 0.81 8.78
CA GLU A 2 6.52 1.28 7.52
C GLU A 2 5.80 2.54 6.99
N PHE A 3 4.48 2.44 6.78
CA PHE A 3 3.64 3.54 6.26
C PHE A 3 3.62 4.80 7.14
N SER A 4 3.62 4.62 8.47
CA SER A 4 3.68 5.73 9.44
C SER A 4 5.03 6.46 9.42
N GLY A 5 6.06 5.85 8.84
CA GLY A 5 7.44 6.35 8.89
C GLY A 5 8.19 6.12 10.20
N LYS A 6 7.54 5.53 11.22
CA LYS A 6 8.18 5.13 12.49
C LYS A 6 9.27 4.07 12.30
N ARG A 7 9.16 3.24 11.25
CA ARG A 7 10.18 2.23 10.90
C ARG A 7 10.70 2.45 9.49
N GLN A 8 11.99 2.79 9.37
CA GLN A 8 12.72 2.70 8.11
C GLN A 8 13.14 1.25 7.87
N LYS A 9 12.76 0.71 6.71
CA LYS A 9 13.13 -0.65 6.31
C LYS A 9 14.42 -0.64 5.50
N LYS A 10 15.24 -1.68 5.67
CA LYS A 10 16.51 -1.86 4.94
C LYS A 10 16.32 -1.69 3.43
N GLY A 11 17.19 -0.91 2.81
CA GLY A 11 17.15 -0.56 1.39
C GLY A 11 16.49 0.78 1.09
N ALA A 12 15.61 1.29 1.96
CA ALA A 12 15.13 2.67 1.89
C ALA A 12 16.10 3.61 2.59
N THR A 13 16.21 4.84 2.10
CA THR A 13 17.05 5.91 2.70
C THR A 13 16.29 6.70 3.76
N LYS A 14 14.95 6.67 3.74
CA LYS A 14 14.05 7.39 4.66
C LYS A 14 12.86 6.51 5.05
N GLY A 15 12.31 6.71 6.25
CA GLY A 15 10.97 6.23 6.61
C GLY A 15 9.87 7.18 6.12
N GLY A 16 8.66 6.69 5.91
CA GLY A 16 7.49 7.52 5.58
C GLY A 16 6.61 6.87 4.52
N ARG A 17 5.84 7.73 3.84
CA ARG A 17 4.95 7.36 2.73
C ARG A 17 4.90 8.48 1.68
N LEU A 18 4.35 8.14 0.51
CA LEU A 18 4.00 9.14 -0.50
C LEU A 18 2.85 10.02 0.05
N PRO A 19 2.83 11.32 -0.26
CA PRO A 19 1.75 12.20 0.21
C PRO A 19 0.37 11.74 -0.27
N ASN A 20 -0.64 11.94 0.58
CA ASN A 20 -2.04 11.56 0.33
C ASN A 20 -2.27 10.07 0.03
N SER A 21 -1.27 9.20 0.23
CA SER A 21 -1.43 7.77 0.02
C SER A 21 -2.36 7.15 1.06
N ILE A 22 -3.12 6.13 0.64
CA ILE A 22 -4.02 5.36 1.52
C ILE A 22 -3.33 4.06 1.90
N HIS A 23 -3.33 3.71 3.19
CA HIS A 23 -2.75 2.47 3.66
C HIS A 23 -3.75 1.30 3.52
N ILE A 24 -3.29 0.21 2.91
CA ILE A 24 -3.94 -1.10 2.96
C ILE A 24 -2.85 -2.17 3.03
N ASP A 25 -2.97 -3.11 3.96
CA ASP A 25 -2.02 -4.22 4.05
C ASP A 25 -2.39 -5.30 3.03
N TRP A 26 -1.42 -5.76 2.23
CA TRP A 26 -1.61 -6.82 1.25
C TRP A 26 -2.13 -8.12 1.90
N ALA A 27 -1.76 -8.34 3.17
CA ALA A 27 -2.16 -9.51 3.95
C ALA A 27 -3.68 -9.54 4.20
N GLU A 28 -4.37 -8.40 4.13
CA GLU A 28 -5.83 -8.35 4.29
C GLU A 28 -6.55 -9.12 3.18
N ALA A 29 -5.96 -9.27 2.00
CA ALA A 29 -6.58 -9.95 0.86
C ALA A 29 -6.40 -11.48 0.87
N ILE A 30 -5.73 -12.05 1.87
CA ILE A 30 -5.49 -13.49 1.99
C ILE A 30 -5.92 -14.04 3.35
N ASN A 31 -6.05 -15.35 3.45
CA ASN A 31 -6.23 -16.07 4.71
C ASN A 31 -4.91 -16.12 5.49
N TYR A 32 -4.47 -14.95 5.97
CA TYR A 32 -3.18 -14.79 6.64
C TYR A 32 -3.11 -15.63 7.92
N GLY A 33 -2.03 -16.41 8.07
CA GLY A 33 -1.87 -17.36 9.18
C GLY A 33 -2.65 -18.68 9.03
N GLY A 34 -3.41 -18.83 7.94
CA GLY A 34 -4.09 -20.06 7.55
C GLY A 34 -3.46 -20.68 6.29
N ASP A 35 -4.29 -21.01 5.31
CA ASP A 35 -3.87 -21.61 4.04
C ASP A 35 -3.25 -20.61 3.03
N MET A 36 -3.18 -19.33 3.39
CA MET A 36 -2.59 -18.24 2.59
C MET A 36 -3.25 -18.03 1.23
N ARG A 37 -4.44 -18.60 0.99
CA ARG A 37 -5.21 -18.38 -0.25
C ARG A 37 -5.81 -16.97 -0.25
N PHE A 38 -6.11 -16.45 -1.44
CA PHE A 38 -6.96 -15.27 -1.57
C PHE A 38 -8.29 -15.49 -0.87
N LYS A 39 -8.77 -14.43 -0.22
CA LYS A 39 -10.13 -14.43 0.35
C LYS A 39 -11.18 -14.52 -0.74
N GLU A 40 -12.37 -14.93 -0.35
CA GLU A 40 -13.52 -14.99 -1.24
C GLU A 40 -13.85 -13.61 -1.83
N LEU A 41 -14.42 -13.60 -3.03
CA LEU A 41 -14.68 -12.36 -3.79
C LEU A 41 -15.46 -11.32 -2.96
N LYS A 42 -16.49 -11.76 -2.23
CA LYS A 42 -17.32 -10.90 -1.39
C LYS A 42 -16.54 -10.26 -0.23
N GLU A 43 -15.58 -10.98 0.36
CA GLU A 43 -14.72 -10.42 1.40
C GLU A 43 -13.78 -9.38 0.82
N LEU A 44 -13.17 -9.67 -0.33
CA LEU A 44 -12.32 -8.72 -1.04
C LEU A 44 -13.09 -7.44 -1.38
N GLU A 45 -14.28 -7.53 -1.95
CA GLU A 45 -15.13 -6.36 -2.24
C GLU A 45 -15.39 -5.52 -0.98
N ASN A 46 -15.63 -6.15 0.16
CA ASN A 46 -15.83 -5.46 1.44
C ASN A 46 -14.56 -4.82 1.99
N ILE A 47 -13.38 -5.42 1.77
CA ILE A 47 -12.10 -4.84 2.18
C ILE A 47 -11.82 -3.57 1.38
N TYR A 48 -11.89 -3.65 0.04
CA TYR A 48 -11.49 -2.54 -0.82
C TYR A 48 -12.53 -1.42 -0.94
N SER A 49 -13.81 -1.68 -0.66
CA SER A 49 -14.84 -0.63 -0.64
C SER A 49 -14.61 0.45 0.43
N LYS A 50 -13.90 0.10 1.52
CA LYS A 50 -13.53 1.02 2.60
C LYS A 50 -12.56 2.11 2.17
N LEU A 51 -11.85 1.92 1.06
CA LEU A 51 -10.89 2.89 0.53
C LEU A 51 -11.54 4.02 -0.28
N ASN A 52 -12.86 3.97 -0.49
CA ASN A 52 -13.62 4.95 -1.27
C ASN A 52 -13.07 5.15 -2.71
N ILE A 53 -12.61 4.06 -3.32
CA ILE A 53 -12.13 4.01 -4.71
C ILE A 53 -13.16 3.34 -5.62
N LYS A 54 -13.21 3.75 -6.90
CA LYS A 54 -14.11 3.20 -7.92
C LYS A 54 -13.33 2.39 -8.95
N LYS A 55 -14.02 1.44 -9.61
CA LYS A 55 -13.40 0.53 -10.60
C LYS A 55 -12.73 1.23 -11.80
N ASN A 56 -13.14 2.46 -12.10
CA ASN A 56 -12.62 3.25 -13.22
C ASN A 56 -11.58 4.31 -12.80
N ASP A 57 -11.34 4.49 -11.49
CA ASP A 57 -10.35 5.44 -11.02
C ASP A 57 -8.94 5.01 -11.45
N SER A 58 -8.06 5.98 -11.65
CA SER A 58 -6.63 5.72 -11.86
C SER A 58 -5.96 5.44 -10.53
N ILE A 59 -5.50 4.21 -10.34
CA ILE A 59 -4.92 3.72 -9.09
C ILE A 59 -3.46 3.35 -9.32
N ILE A 60 -2.58 3.88 -8.48
CA ILE A 60 -1.17 3.52 -8.46
C ILE A 60 -0.89 2.84 -7.12
N LEU A 61 -0.38 1.61 -7.19
CA LEU A 61 0.00 0.83 -6.03
C LEU A 61 1.52 0.84 -5.88
N TYR A 62 1.98 0.95 -4.65
CA TYR A 62 3.40 0.85 -4.31
C TYR A 62 3.56 0.14 -2.97
N CYS A 63 4.75 -0.39 -2.72
CA CYS A 63 5.09 -0.94 -1.40
C CYS A 63 6.52 -0.55 -1.04
N HIS A 64 7.35 -1.51 -0.62
CA HIS A 64 8.79 -1.25 -0.40
C HIS A 64 9.59 -1.40 -1.69
N SER A 65 9.32 -2.46 -2.46
CA SER A 65 10.12 -2.88 -3.62
C SER A 65 9.26 -3.54 -4.71
N GLY A 66 8.02 -3.06 -4.91
CA GLY A 66 7.13 -3.54 -5.96
C GLY A 66 6.42 -4.89 -5.75
N VAL A 67 6.91 -5.77 -4.87
CA VAL A 67 6.39 -7.15 -4.73
C VAL A 67 4.98 -7.22 -4.12
N ARG A 68 4.78 -6.60 -2.96
CA ARG A 68 3.46 -6.60 -2.28
C ARG A 68 2.42 -5.79 -3.06
N SER A 69 2.86 -4.73 -3.75
CA SER A 69 1.98 -3.94 -4.61
C SER A 69 1.62 -4.67 -5.91
N ALA A 70 2.48 -5.54 -6.44
CA ALA A 70 2.12 -6.44 -7.54
C ALA A 70 0.99 -7.41 -7.13
N HIS A 71 1.05 -7.96 -5.91
CA HIS A 71 -0.03 -8.79 -5.36
C HIS A 71 -1.36 -8.02 -5.30
N THR A 72 -1.38 -6.83 -4.71
CA THR A 72 -2.61 -6.01 -4.68
C THR A 72 -3.07 -5.58 -6.07
N THR A 73 -2.15 -5.35 -7.01
CA THR A 73 -2.48 -5.06 -8.42
C THR A 73 -3.22 -6.23 -9.05
N PHE A 74 -2.78 -7.46 -8.80
CA PHE A 74 -3.47 -8.67 -9.25
C PHE A 74 -4.88 -8.76 -8.63
N VAL A 75 -5.02 -8.53 -7.33
CA VAL A 75 -6.34 -8.56 -6.66
C VAL A 75 -7.30 -7.55 -7.27
N LEU A 76 -6.89 -6.29 -7.41
CA LEU A 76 -7.76 -5.25 -7.96
C LEU A 76 -8.13 -5.52 -9.42
N THR A 77 -7.18 -5.94 -10.24
CA THR A 77 -7.41 -6.10 -11.69
C THR A 77 -8.07 -7.42 -12.03
N GLN A 78 -7.51 -8.54 -11.58
CA GLN A 78 -7.90 -9.88 -12.01
C GLN A 78 -9.08 -10.42 -11.21
N LEU A 79 -9.20 -10.08 -9.93
CA LEU A 79 -10.28 -10.59 -9.08
C LEU A 79 -11.45 -9.61 -8.98
N LEU A 80 -11.17 -8.31 -8.84
CA LEU A 80 -12.21 -7.29 -8.61
C LEU A 80 -12.62 -6.49 -9.86
N GLY A 81 -11.85 -6.61 -10.95
CA GLY A 81 -12.18 -6.00 -12.24
C GLY A 81 -11.96 -4.49 -12.33
N TYR A 82 -11.08 -3.91 -11.51
CA TYR A 82 -10.61 -2.52 -11.67
C TYR A 82 -9.82 -2.37 -12.97
N LYS A 83 -10.03 -1.26 -13.68
CA LYS A 83 -9.55 -1.11 -15.06
C LYS A 83 -8.23 -0.37 -15.19
N ASN A 84 -8.00 0.63 -14.35
CA ASN A 84 -6.88 1.57 -14.48
C ASN A 84 -5.92 1.46 -13.29
N VAL A 85 -5.36 0.27 -13.06
CA VAL A 85 -4.44 0.01 -11.94
C VAL A 85 -3.02 -0.20 -12.46
N LYS A 86 -2.04 0.48 -11.88
CA LYS A 86 -0.61 0.32 -12.18
C LYS A 86 0.18 -0.02 -10.92
N ASN A 87 1.16 -0.90 -11.07
CA ASN A 87 2.16 -1.14 -10.04
C ASN A 87 3.35 -0.20 -10.28
N TYR A 88 3.65 0.66 -9.32
CA TYR A 88 4.89 1.42 -9.27
C TYR A 88 5.97 0.55 -8.60
N ASP A 89 6.75 -0.14 -9.41
CA ASP A 89 7.70 -1.18 -9.00
C ASP A 89 8.91 -0.63 -8.23
N GLY A 90 9.41 0.55 -8.61
CA GLY A 90 10.46 1.25 -7.87
C GLY A 90 10.07 1.56 -6.42
N SER A 91 8.77 1.82 -6.20
CA SER A 91 8.15 1.82 -4.87
C SER A 91 8.87 2.75 -3.87
N TRP A 92 8.82 2.43 -2.57
CA TRP A 92 9.44 3.27 -1.54
C TRP A 92 10.97 3.30 -1.59
N ILE A 93 11.64 2.23 -2.04
CA ILE A 93 13.10 2.24 -2.20
C ILE A 93 13.50 3.36 -3.17
N GLU A 94 12.87 3.43 -4.34
CA GLU A 94 13.14 4.49 -5.32
C GLU A 94 12.69 5.86 -4.81
N TRP A 95 11.45 5.98 -4.33
CA TRP A 95 10.90 7.27 -3.90
C TRP A 95 11.71 7.90 -2.76
N SER A 96 12.11 7.09 -1.77
CA SER A 96 12.88 7.60 -0.62
C SER A 96 14.28 8.07 -1.01
N TYR A 97 14.86 7.50 -2.07
CA TYR A 97 16.22 7.82 -2.54
C TYR A 97 16.36 9.28 -2.98
N PHE A 98 15.35 9.82 -3.68
CA PHE A 98 15.38 11.20 -4.15
C PHE A 98 15.12 12.19 -3.01
N ASN A 99 15.99 13.19 -2.89
CA ASN A 99 15.92 14.14 -1.77
C ASN A 99 14.80 15.17 -1.88
N ASP A 100 14.43 15.52 -3.10
CA ASP A 100 13.50 16.61 -3.40
C ASP A 100 12.04 16.14 -3.52
N LEU A 101 11.79 14.83 -3.39
CA LEU A 101 10.43 14.28 -3.41
C LEU A 101 9.73 14.48 -2.06
N PRO A 102 8.43 14.84 -2.07
CA PRO A 102 7.68 15.03 -0.85
C PRO A 102 7.44 13.69 -0.12
N ILE A 103 7.46 13.74 1.21
CA ILE A 103 7.28 12.59 2.09
C ILE A 103 6.37 12.98 3.24
N GLU A 104 5.40 12.13 3.56
CA GLU A 104 4.62 12.21 4.79
C GLU A 104 5.11 11.21 5.85
N LYS A 105 4.95 11.58 7.11
CA LYS A 105 5.18 10.74 8.29
C LYS A 105 4.10 11.06 9.32
N ASP A 106 3.75 10.10 10.16
CA ASP A 106 2.86 10.38 11.28
C ASP A 106 3.58 11.27 12.28
N SER A 107 2.97 12.37 12.67
CA SER A 107 3.46 13.22 13.76
C SER A 107 3.26 12.49 15.08
N ILE A 108 4.33 12.34 15.87
CA ILE A 108 4.21 11.94 17.27
C ILE A 108 3.94 13.22 18.07
N THR A 109 2.68 13.45 18.43
CA THR A 109 2.39 14.44 19.48
C THR A 109 2.73 13.80 20.82
N VAL A 110 3.86 14.20 21.41
CA VAL A 110 4.15 13.87 22.80
C VAL A 110 3.31 14.84 23.64
N LEU A 111 2.30 14.33 24.32
CA LEU A 111 1.64 15.09 25.38
C LEU A 111 2.64 15.14 26.54
N SER A 112 3.21 16.31 26.81
CA SER A 112 3.92 16.55 28.06
C SER A 112 2.89 16.65 29.18
N ASP A 113 3.07 15.83 30.23
CA ASP A 113 2.29 15.89 31.47
C ASP A 113 2.31 17.28 32.12
#